data_AF-A0A8J8NH57-F1
#
_entry.id   AF-A0A8J8NH57-F1
#
_cell.length_a   1.000
_cell.length_b   1.000
_cell.length_c   1.000
_cell.angle_alpha   90.00
_cell.angle_beta   90.00
_cell.angle_gamma   90.00
#
_symmetry.space_group_name_H-M   'P 1'
#
loop_
_entity.id
_entity.type
_entity.pdbx_description
1 polymer ?
#
loop_
_entity_poly.entity_id
_entity_poly.type
_entity_poly.pdbx_seq_one_letter_code
_entity_poly.pdbx_strand_id
1 'polypeptide(L)'
;MKGLVIGGLGIFHVFTAHFAIGGGMLLCYFQWLTMTGRSRPARQFMNGYFSYLVLISFVIGALTGVGMWFTSIQVSPMTIGLMIDEFHWLWAIEWTFFCLEVVAGYAAYKYGSKLTDRARLVLLVMYSYAAWMSLFWINGILSFQLTPGAWLESRSLVDAFFNPTFLPSLLYRTIAALVVASLASMVVINLAPSFTRAEREELVRRAAWLLAPMAVMPLLGLWFLAVMPPDSREWVTGGSAAMTMMLTIAVGASSIVGAYALIGLIRERLYINGATATVLCALAYAATAGGEFVREGIRKPYTLRELLFSNSIRPEKVESLRKVGLTTLDPYPLRHEDRLPKLDGEPHPQLRTGALVFRQQCGICHTMDGVNAIVHLTEGWDAEMKRHNFAKLQKLKPFMPPFAGTPEELEGLVQYVSWFENGKPAQWADSRKDGPEYVERLARIRKWFDEAGPEAASKSELKAQR
;
A
#
# COMPACT_ATOMS: atom_id res chain seq x y z
N MET A 1 2.16 14.33 -4.10
CA MET A 1 3.04 13.21 -4.49
C MET A 1 2.21 11.98 -4.81
N LYS A 2 2.42 11.34 -5.96
CA LYS A 2 1.62 10.19 -6.43
C LYS A 2 1.57 9.04 -5.41
N GLY A 3 2.72 8.66 -4.85
CA GLY A 3 2.84 7.60 -3.83
C GLY A 3 2.06 7.84 -2.53
N LEU A 4 1.94 9.10 -2.06
CA LEU A 4 1.16 9.41 -0.86
C LEU A 4 -0.35 9.32 -1.08
N VAL A 5 -0.82 9.69 -2.27
CA VAL A 5 -2.24 9.62 -2.61
C VAL A 5 -2.71 8.18 -2.61
N ILE A 6 -1.98 7.28 -3.30
CA ILE A 6 -2.31 5.86 -3.32
C ILE A 6 -2.14 5.20 -1.94
N GLY A 7 -1.11 5.58 -1.18
CA GLY A 7 -0.90 5.07 0.18
C GLY A 7 -2.01 5.48 1.15
N GLY A 8 -2.38 6.76 1.18
CA GLY A 8 -3.45 7.27 2.03
C GLY A 8 -4.81 6.69 1.68
N LEU A 9 -5.14 6.62 0.38
CA LEU A 9 -6.37 5.98 -0.09
C LEU A 9 -6.39 4.49 0.25
N GLY A 10 -5.26 3.78 0.09
CA GLY A 10 -5.12 2.38 0.43
C GLY A 10 -5.35 2.09 1.92
N ILE A 11 -4.76 2.90 2.82
CA ILE A 11 -4.97 2.76 4.27
C ILE A 11 -6.46 2.90 4.62
N PHE A 12 -7.11 3.94 4.10
CA PHE A 12 -8.52 4.20 4.36
C PHE A 12 -9.44 3.10 3.79
N HIS A 13 -9.17 2.68 2.55
CA HIS A 13 -9.91 1.61 1.89
C HIS A 13 -9.75 0.28 2.63
N VAL A 14 -8.54 -0.13 2.99
CA VAL A 14 -8.30 -1.40 3.69
C VAL A 14 -8.99 -1.43 5.05
N PHE A 15 -8.97 -0.33 5.81
CA PHE A 15 -9.66 -0.29 7.11
C PHE A 15 -11.18 -0.43 6.98
N THR A 16 -11.78 0.27 6.00
CA THR A 16 -13.23 0.19 5.73
C THR A 16 -13.63 -1.16 5.13
N ALA A 17 -12.78 -1.76 4.29
CA ALA A 17 -12.98 -3.12 3.77
C ALA A 17 -12.91 -4.18 4.88
N HIS A 18 -11.90 -4.10 5.76
CA HIS A 18 -11.79 -4.97 6.93
C HIS A 18 -13.02 -4.86 7.84
N PHE A 19 -13.54 -3.64 8.05
CA PHE A 19 -14.76 -3.46 8.82
C PHE A 19 -15.99 -4.08 8.14
N ALA A 20 -16.13 -3.98 6.81
CA ALA A 20 -17.21 -4.64 6.07
C ALA A 20 -17.13 -6.18 6.20
N ILE A 21 -15.95 -6.76 5.89
CA ILE A 21 -15.74 -8.21 5.93
C ILE A 21 -16.02 -8.77 7.34
N GLY A 22 -15.36 -8.22 8.36
CA GLY A 22 -15.55 -8.67 9.74
C GLY A 22 -16.94 -8.36 10.26
N GLY A 23 -17.54 -7.24 9.82
CA GLY A 23 -18.89 -6.82 10.18
C GLY A 23 -19.94 -7.83 9.72
N GLY A 24 -19.78 -8.38 8.51
CA GLY A 24 -20.61 -9.49 8.03
C GLY A 24 -20.50 -10.73 8.87
N MET A 25 -19.28 -11.16 9.17
CA MET A 25 -19.04 -12.33 10.01
C MET A 25 -19.65 -12.15 11.42
N LEU A 26 -19.54 -10.95 11.98
CA LEU A 26 -20.13 -10.59 13.27
C LEU A 26 -21.66 -10.60 13.21
N LEU A 27 -22.27 -10.04 12.15
CA LEU A 27 -23.72 -10.08 11.95
C LEU A 27 -24.25 -11.51 11.80
N CYS A 28 -23.54 -12.37 11.07
CA CYS A 28 -23.87 -13.81 10.99
C CYS A 28 -23.89 -14.45 12.38
N TYR A 29 -22.85 -14.17 13.17
CA TYR A 29 -22.72 -14.73 14.51
C TYR A 29 -23.85 -14.26 15.43
N PHE A 30 -24.19 -12.97 15.44
CA PHE A 30 -25.32 -12.47 16.23
C PHE A 30 -26.69 -12.97 15.74
N GLN A 31 -26.85 -13.22 14.44
CA GLN A 31 -28.08 -13.81 13.90
C GLN A 31 -28.24 -15.24 14.41
N TRP A 32 -27.15 -16.02 14.41
CA TRP A 32 -27.15 -17.36 14.97
C TRP A 32 -27.41 -17.36 16.48
N LEU A 33 -26.83 -16.43 17.25
CA LEU A 33 -27.10 -16.29 18.68
C LEU A 33 -28.57 -15.98 18.96
N THR A 34 -29.18 -15.15 18.10
CA THR A 34 -30.60 -14.80 18.18
C THR A 34 -31.48 -16.01 17.91
N MET A 35 -31.17 -16.80 16.87
CA MET A 35 -31.90 -18.02 16.51
C MET A 35 -31.83 -19.11 17.57
N THR A 36 -30.69 -19.21 18.25
CA THR A 36 -30.46 -20.22 19.29
C THR A 36 -30.91 -19.78 20.68
N GLY A 37 -31.42 -18.55 20.83
CA GLY A 37 -31.83 -17.99 22.13
C GLY A 37 -30.69 -17.74 23.11
N ARG A 38 -29.43 -17.79 22.65
CA ARG A 38 -28.21 -17.64 23.48
C ARG A 38 -27.92 -16.19 23.86
N SER A 39 -28.59 -15.24 23.23
CA SER A 39 -28.54 -13.82 23.57
C SER A 39 -29.84 -13.11 23.19
N ARG A 40 -30.53 -12.56 24.19
CA ARG A 40 -31.76 -11.77 23.99
C ARG A 40 -31.49 -10.40 23.33
N PRO A 41 -30.47 -9.61 23.72
CA PRO A 41 -30.25 -8.28 23.14
C PRO A 41 -29.69 -8.32 21.71
N ALA A 42 -29.18 -9.48 21.24
CA ALA A 42 -28.61 -9.63 19.91
C ALA A 42 -29.57 -9.24 18.77
N ARG A 43 -30.87 -9.54 18.88
CA ARG A 43 -31.86 -9.17 17.87
C ARG A 43 -32.01 -7.65 17.74
N GLN A 44 -32.07 -6.96 18.88
CA GLN A 44 -32.16 -5.50 18.91
C GLN A 44 -30.88 -4.87 18.36
N PHE A 45 -29.71 -5.42 18.69
CA PHE A 45 -28.44 -4.94 18.17
C PHE A 45 -28.35 -5.07 16.64
N MET A 46 -28.73 -6.22 16.08
CA MET A 46 -28.75 -6.42 14.63
C MET A 46 -29.77 -5.55 13.89
N ASN A 47 -30.86 -5.17 14.54
CA ASN A 47 -31.85 -4.26 13.95
C ASN A 47 -31.50 -2.77 14.18
N GLY A 48 -30.45 -2.50 14.95
CA GLY A 48 -30.03 -1.16 15.34
C GLY A 48 -28.90 -0.58 14.49
N TYR A 49 -28.22 0.41 15.06
CA TYR A 49 -27.20 1.25 14.39
C TYR A 49 -26.04 0.47 13.74
N PHE A 50 -25.72 -0.74 14.21
CA PHE A 50 -24.60 -1.50 13.66
C PHE A 50 -24.82 -1.91 12.21
N SER A 51 -26.05 -2.30 11.83
CA SER A 51 -26.39 -2.64 10.44
C SER A 51 -26.28 -1.43 9.51
N TYR A 52 -26.55 -0.23 10.02
CA TYR A 52 -26.35 1.02 9.28
C TYR A 52 -24.86 1.35 9.14
N LEU A 53 -24.05 1.12 10.16
CA LEU A 53 -22.60 1.35 10.10
C LEU A 53 -21.89 0.36 9.17
N VAL A 54 -22.32 -0.90 9.16
CA VAL A 54 -21.86 -1.87 8.17
C VAL A 54 -22.23 -1.39 6.76
N LEU A 55 -23.45 -0.88 6.55
CA LEU A 55 -23.85 -0.30 5.26
C LEU A 55 -23.00 0.92 4.87
N ILE A 56 -22.70 1.83 5.80
CA ILE A 56 -21.86 3.00 5.54
C ILE A 56 -20.44 2.56 5.18
N SER A 57 -19.85 1.65 5.96
CA SER A 57 -18.52 1.10 5.66
C SER A 57 -18.48 0.41 4.32
N PHE A 58 -19.56 -0.31 3.99
CA PHE A 58 -19.71 -1.00 2.73
C PHE A 58 -19.83 -0.03 1.54
N VAL A 59 -20.66 1.02 1.63
CA VAL A 59 -20.81 2.03 0.56
C VAL A 59 -19.52 2.82 0.38
N ILE A 60 -18.90 3.28 1.48
CA ILE A 60 -17.62 3.99 1.45
C ILE A 60 -16.52 3.07 0.94
N GLY A 61 -16.50 1.80 1.37
CA GLY A 61 -15.58 0.77 0.90
C GLY A 61 -15.69 0.55 -0.61
N ALA A 62 -16.91 0.45 -1.14
CA ALA A 62 -17.17 0.33 -2.56
C ALA A 62 -16.66 1.54 -3.36
N LEU A 63 -16.99 2.76 -2.93
CA LEU A 63 -16.54 3.99 -3.58
C LEU A 63 -15.01 4.14 -3.56
N THR A 64 -14.39 3.83 -2.42
CA THR A 64 -12.93 3.90 -2.27
C THR A 64 -12.22 2.79 -3.04
N GLY A 65 -12.84 1.62 -3.21
CA GLY A 65 -12.32 0.54 -4.07
C GLY A 65 -12.30 0.94 -5.55
N VAL A 66 -13.37 1.56 -6.03
CA VAL A 66 -13.40 2.17 -7.38
C VAL A 66 -12.34 3.28 -7.49
N GLY A 67 -12.23 4.13 -6.47
CA GLY A 67 -11.18 5.15 -6.38
C GLY A 67 -9.76 4.57 -6.45
N MET A 68 -9.52 3.41 -5.82
CA MET A 68 -8.24 2.70 -5.86
C MET A 68 -7.88 2.26 -7.27
N TRP A 69 -8.84 1.74 -8.04
CA TRP A 69 -8.64 1.36 -9.44
C TRP A 69 -8.24 2.55 -10.32
N PHE A 70 -9.01 3.64 -10.29
CA PHE A 70 -8.69 4.83 -11.07
C PHE A 70 -7.34 5.43 -10.68
N THR A 71 -7.05 5.51 -9.38
CA THR A 71 -5.79 6.05 -8.87
C THR A 71 -4.60 5.18 -9.29
N SER A 72 -4.71 3.85 -9.13
CA SER A 72 -3.59 2.94 -9.39
C SER A 72 -3.21 2.89 -10.87
N ILE A 73 -4.19 2.88 -11.78
CA ILE A 73 -3.95 2.93 -13.24
C ILE A 73 -3.23 4.24 -13.64
N GLN A 74 -3.55 5.35 -12.98
CA GLN A 74 -2.94 6.66 -13.30
C GLN A 74 -1.54 6.82 -12.67
N VAL A 75 -1.32 6.20 -11.52
CA VAL A 75 -0.04 6.29 -10.79
C VAL A 75 1.00 5.33 -11.37
N SER A 76 0.62 4.08 -11.65
CA SER A 76 1.54 3.05 -12.14
C SER A 76 0.88 2.18 -13.23
N PRO A 77 0.63 2.74 -14.42
CA PRO A 77 -0.08 2.04 -15.50
C PRO A 77 0.61 0.75 -15.92
N MET A 78 1.94 0.73 -16.00
CA MET A 78 2.70 -0.46 -16.39
C MET A 78 2.58 -1.59 -15.36
N THR A 79 2.61 -1.27 -14.06
CA THR A 79 2.40 -2.28 -13.01
C THR A 79 1.02 -2.90 -13.15
N ILE A 80 -0.01 -2.06 -13.24
CA ILE A 80 -1.40 -2.54 -13.32
C ILE A 80 -1.64 -3.29 -14.63
N GLY A 81 -1.08 -2.82 -15.75
CA GLY A 81 -1.14 -3.52 -17.04
C GLY A 81 -0.59 -4.94 -16.94
N LEU A 82 0.62 -5.11 -16.41
CA LEU A 82 1.21 -6.44 -16.21
C LEU A 82 0.38 -7.33 -15.27
N MET A 83 -0.14 -6.76 -14.19
CA MET A 83 -1.01 -7.53 -13.30
C MET A 83 -2.32 -7.92 -13.99
N ILE A 84 -2.86 -7.09 -14.89
CA ILE A 84 -4.07 -7.41 -15.65
C ILE A 84 -3.76 -8.54 -16.64
N ASP A 85 -2.63 -8.47 -17.34
CA ASP A 85 -2.21 -9.51 -18.28
C ASP A 85 -2.17 -10.89 -17.61
N GLU A 86 -1.74 -10.96 -16.34
CA GLU A 86 -1.67 -12.23 -15.60
C GLU A 86 -2.96 -12.61 -14.87
N PHE A 87 -3.66 -11.65 -14.26
CA PHE A 87 -4.73 -11.92 -13.31
C PHE A 87 -6.13 -11.48 -13.78
N HIS A 88 -6.30 -11.12 -15.07
CA HIS A 88 -7.57 -10.61 -15.61
C HIS A 88 -8.81 -11.37 -15.11
N TRP A 89 -8.80 -12.69 -15.25
CA TRP A 89 -9.94 -13.53 -14.87
C TRP A 89 -10.10 -13.67 -13.36
N LEU A 90 -9.02 -13.64 -12.57
CA LEU A 90 -9.12 -13.68 -11.12
C LEU A 90 -9.70 -12.39 -10.56
N TRP A 91 -9.35 -11.24 -11.16
CA TRP A 91 -10.00 -9.98 -10.87
C TRP A 91 -11.47 -10.01 -11.26
N ALA A 92 -11.83 -10.53 -12.44
CA ALA A 92 -13.23 -10.67 -12.83
C ALA A 92 -14.02 -11.51 -11.80
N ILE A 93 -13.44 -12.61 -11.31
CA ILE A 93 -14.05 -13.44 -10.25
C ILE A 93 -14.22 -12.64 -8.96
N GLU A 94 -13.19 -11.92 -8.50
CA GLU A 94 -13.30 -11.02 -7.33
C GLU A 94 -14.49 -10.06 -7.48
N TRP A 95 -14.63 -9.41 -8.64
CA TRP A 95 -15.74 -8.50 -8.93
C TRP A 95 -17.11 -9.18 -8.83
N THR A 96 -17.24 -10.44 -9.24
CA THR A 96 -18.51 -11.18 -9.06
C THR A 96 -18.84 -11.41 -7.59
N PHE A 97 -17.85 -11.74 -6.75
CA PHE A 97 -18.03 -11.86 -5.32
C PHE A 97 -18.35 -10.50 -4.68
N PHE A 98 -17.69 -9.44 -5.12
CA PHE A 98 -18.02 -8.09 -4.68
C PHE A 98 -19.46 -7.70 -5.04
N CYS A 99 -19.95 -8.01 -6.24
CA CYS A 99 -21.36 -7.80 -6.59
C CYS A 99 -22.31 -8.64 -5.71
N LEU A 100 -21.98 -9.91 -5.44
CA LEU A 100 -22.76 -10.75 -4.54
C LEU A 100 -22.79 -10.18 -3.11
N GLU A 101 -21.65 -9.71 -2.62
CA GLU A 101 -21.51 -9.03 -1.33
C GLU A 101 -22.45 -7.82 -1.27
N VAL A 102 -22.40 -6.95 -2.28
CA VAL A 102 -23.25 -5.75 -2.39
C VAL A 102 -24.73 -6.10 -2.32
N VAL A 103 -25.16 -7.04 -3.15
CA VAL A 103 -26.57 -7.41 -3.28
C VAL A 103 -27.06 -8.10 -2.01
N ALA A 104 -26.30 -9.05 -1.48
CA ALA A 104 -26.66 -9.78 -0.27
C ALA A 104 -26.69 -8.86 0.97
N GLY A 105 -25.69 -8.00 1.13
CA GLY A 105 -25.61 -7.03 2.22
C GLY A 105 -26.76 -6.02 2.17
N TYR A 106 -27.03 -5.44 1.00
CA TYR A 106 -28.15 -4.51 0.83
C TYR A 106 -29.51 -5.18 1.05
N ALA A 107 -29.69 -6.41 0.55
CA ALA A 107 -30.91 -7.17 0.77
C ALA A 107 -31.11 -7.52 2.26
N ALA A 108 -30.05 -7.93 2.96
CA ALA A 108 -30.08 -8.19 4.40
C ALA A 108 -30.44 -6.92 5.20
N TYR A 109 -29.90 -5.76 4.81
CA TYR A 109 -30.23 -4.48 5.41
C TYR A 109 -31.71 -4.09 5.16
N LYS A 110 -32.15 -4.10 3.91
CA LYS A 110 -33.48 -3.58 3.51
C LYS A 110 -34.62 -4.52 3.90
N TYR A 111 -34.43 -5.83 3.77
CA TYR A 111 -35.49 -6.81 3.95
C TYR A 111 -35.32 -7.67 5.20
N GLY A 112 -34.19 -7.58 5.92
CA GLY A 112 -33.87 -8.44 7.06
C GLY A 112 -34.94 -8.49 8.16
N SER A 113 -35.65 -7.40 8.41
CA SER A 113 -36.74 -7.37 9.41
C SER A 113 -38.02 -8.10 8.96
N LYS A 114 -38.20 -8.30 7.66
CA LYS A 114 -39.38 -8.96 7.05
C LYS A 114 -39.13 -10.44 6.74
N LEU A 115 -37.88 -10.88 6.82
CA LEU A 115 -37.47 -12.23 6.49
C LEU A 115 -37.58 -13.17 7.69
N THR A 116 -37.76 -14.46 7.41
CA THR A 116 -37.59 -15.50 8.43
C THR A 116 -36.15 -15.52 8.91
N ASP A 117 -35.93 -15.96 10.14
CA ASP A 117 -34.57 -15.99 10.71
C ASP A 117 -33.60 -16.84 9.88
N ARG A 118 -34.08 -17.94 9.28
CA ARG A 118 -33.30 -18.77 8.35
C ARG A 118 -32.93 -18.01 7.09
N ALA A 119 -33.89 -17.32 6.45
CA ALA A 119 -33.64 -16.56 5.23
C ALA A 119 -32.66 -15.39 5.49
N ARG A 120 -32.81 -14.69 6.63
CA ARG A 120 -31.87 -13.64 7.03
C ARG A 120 -30.47 -14.19 7.28
N LEU A 121 -30.34 -15.34 7.96
CA LEU A 121 -29.04 -15.98 8.17
C LEU A 121 -28.39 -16.37 6.84
N VAL A 122 -29.14 -16.95 5.90
CA VAL A 122 -28.62 -17.30 4.56
C VAL A 122 -28.08 -16.07 3.84
N LEU A 123 -28.81 -14.94 3.85
CA LEU A 123 -28.33 -13.69 3.25
C LEU A 123 -27.05 -13.18 3.92
N LEU A 124 -26.98 -13.19 5.25
CA LEU A 124 -25.78 -12.75 5.98
C LEU A 124 -24.59 -13.67 5.71
N VAL A 125 -24.81 -14.98 5.59
CA VAL A 125 -23.78 -15.96 5.25
C VAL A 125 -23.27 -15.73 3.83
N MET A 126 -24.17 -15.51 2.86
CA MET A 126 -23.77 -15.16 1.49
C MET A 126 -22.96 -13.86 1.46
N TYR A 127 -23.40 -12.84 2.20
CA TYR A 127 -22.65 -11.59 2.34
C TYR A 127 -21.24 -11.82 2.91
N SER A 128 -21.14 -12.54 4.04
CA SER A 128 -19.86 -12.76 4.73
C SER A 128 -18.90 -13.62 3.93
N TYR A 129 -19.43 -14.66 3.27
CA TYR A 129 -18.65 -15.52 2.38
C TYR A 129 -18.16 -14.73 1.16
N ALA A 130 -19.04 -13.94 0.53
CA ALA A 130 -18.67 -13.13 -0.62
C ALA A 130 -17.62 -12.07 -0.26
N ALA A 131 -17.78 -11.37 0.85
CA ALA A 131 -16.80 -10.39 1.35
C ALA A 131 -15.44 -11.03 1.64
N TRP A 132 -15.43 -12.21 2.26
CA TRP A 132 -14.19 -12.94 2.50
C TRP A 132 -13.55 -13.46 1.20
N MET A 133 -14.35 -13.89 0.22
CA MET A 133 -13.85 -14.29 -1.09
C MET A 133 -13.24 -13.10 -1.85
N SER A 134 -13.82 -11.89 -1.74
CA SER A 134 -13.18 -10.67 -2.25
C SER A 134 -11.78 -10.49 -1.65
N LEU A 135 -11.64 -10.63 -0.32
CA LEU A 135 -10.33 -10.61 0.36
C LEU A 135 -9.39 -11.71 -0.14
N PHE A 136 -9.89 -12.94 -0.33
CA PHE A 136 -9.11 -14.08 -0.81
C PHE A 136 -8.47 -13.80 -2.17
N TRP A 137 -9.26 -13.35 -3.15
CA TRP A 137 -8.79 -13.10 -4.51
C TRP A 137 -7.84 -11.90 -4.57
N ILE A 138 -8.22 -10.76 -3.99
CA ILE A 138 -7.35 -9.58 -4.02
C ILE A 138 -6.05 -9.80 -3.26
N ASN A 139 -6.08 -10.59 -2.19
CA ASN A 139 -4.88 -10.95 -1.44
C ASN A 139 -3.88 -11.74 -2.29
N GLY A 140 -4.33 -12.73 -3.06
CA GLY A 140 -3.46 -13.48 -3.99
C GLY A 140 -2.80 -12.58 -5.02
N ILE A 141 -3.59 -11.70 -5.63
CA ILE A 141 -3.10 -10.76 -6.65
C ILE A 141 -2.10 -9.75 -6.08
N LEU A 142 -2.34 -9.20 -4.87
CA LEU A 142 -1.46 -8.18 -4.29
C LEU A 142 -0.22 -8.76 -3.59
N SER A 143 -0.30 -9.96 -3.01
CA SER A 143 0.87 -10.63 -2.38
C SER A 143 1.93 -11.03 -3.41
N PHE A 144 1.50 -11.35 -4.64
CA PHE A 144 2.38 -11.59 -5.78
C PHE A 144 3.38 -10.45 -6.01
N GLN A 145 2.99 -9.21 -5.76
CA GLN A 145 3.86 -8.05 -5.97
C GLN A 145 5.15 -8.10 -5.13
N LEU A 146 5.09 -8.70 -3.93
CA LEU A 146 6.23 -8.87 -3.03
C LEU A 146 6.98 -10.17 -3.30
N THR A 147 6.27 -11.27 -3.54
CA THR A 147 6.87 -12.60 -3.72
C THR A 147 6.32 -13.30 -4.95
N PRO A 148 6.76 -12.97 -6.18
CA PRO A 148 6.37 -13.74 -7.36
C PRO A 148 6.76 -15.23 -7.27
N GLY A 149 7.86 -15.54 -6.57
CA GLY A 149 8.26 -16.92 -6.27
C GLY A 149 8.51 -17.75 -7.53
N ALA A 150 8.00 -18.98 -7.54
CA ALA A 150 8.19 -19.94 -8.63
C ALA A 150 7.63 -19.45 -9.99
N TRP A 151 6.71 -18.48 -9.98
CA TRP A 151 6.16 -17.90 -11.20
C TRP A 151 7.22 -17.29 -12.12
N LEU A 152 8.34 -16.80 -11.57
CA LEU A 152 9.43 -16.23 -12.36
C LEU A 152 9.98 -17.22 -13.41
N GLU A 153 9.94 -18.51 -13.08
CA GLU A 153 10.38 -19.61 -13.94
C GLU A 153 9.20 -20.26 -14.66
N SER A 154 8.13 -20.59 -13.93
CA SER A 154 7.03 -21.40 -14.47
C SER A 154 6.05 -20.61 -15.35
N ARG A 155 5.93 -19.30 -15.10
CA ARG A 155 4.89 -18.42 -15.67
C ARG A 155 3.47 -18.95 -15.46
N SER A 156 3.25 -19.80 -14.46
CA SER A 156 1.96 -20.43 -14.21
C SER A 156 1.07 -19.56 -13.31
N LEU A 157 -0.21 -19.39 -13.68
CA LEU A 157 -1.17 -18.60 -12.89
C LEU A 157 -1.28 -19.09 -11.44
N VAL A 158 -1.14 -20.40 -11.22
CA VAL A 158 -1.25 -21.02 -9.91
C VAL A 158 -0.09 -20.58 -9.01
N ASP A 159 1.15 -20.58 -9.52
CA ASP A 159 2.33 -20.14 -8.76
C ASP A 159 2.28 -18.64 -8.49
N ALA A 160 1.72 -17.86 -9.42
CA ALA A 160 1.53 -16.41 -9.24
C ALA A 160 0.52 -16.12 -8.11
N PHE A 161 -0.61 -16.82 -8.12
CA PHE A 161 -1.69 -16.59 -7.17
C PHE A 161 -1.41 -17.17 -5.78
N PHE A 162 -0.99 -18.43 -5.70
CA PHE A 162 -0.60 -19.11 -4.46
C PHE A 162 0.88 -18.90 -4.14
N ASN A 163 1.28 -17.64 -4.20
CA ASN A 163 2.65 -17.25 -3.96
C ASN A 163 3.03 -17.38 -2.47
N PRO A 164 4.34 -17.34 -2.12
CA PRO A 164 4.80 -17.65 -0.77
C PRO A 164 4.14 -16.82 0.34
N THR A 165 3.85 -15.54 0.11
CA THR A 165 3.23 -14.67 1.13
C THR A 165 1.70 -14.71 1.14
N PHE A 166 1.07 -15.48 0.24
CA PHE A 166 -0.39 -15.59 0.13
C PHE A 166 -1.07 -15.98 1.44
N LEU A 167 -0.76 -17.18 1.97
CA LEU A 167 -1.39 -17.74 3.16
C LEU A 167 -1.15 -16.92 4.43
N PRO A 168 0.11 -16.56 4.79
CA PRO A 168 0.33 -15.76 5.99
C PRO A 168 -0.38 -14.40 5.91
N SER A 169 -0.43 -13.77 4.73
CA SER A 169 -1.16 -12.51 4.54
C SER A 169 -2.67 -12.67 4.65
N LEU A 170 -3.26 -13.70 4.02
CA LEU A 170 -4.70 -13.96 4.03
C LEU A 170 -5.21 -14.19 5.45
N LEU A 171 -4.53 -15.07 6.20
CA LEU A 171 -4.92 -15.40 7.56
C LEU A 171 -4.78 -14.19 8.48
N TYR A 172 -3.69 -13.43 8.35
CA TYR A 172 -3.46 -12.22 9.14
C TYR A 172 -4.55 -11.17 8.87
N ARG A 173 -4.89 -10.92 7.60
CA ARG A 173 -5.93 -9.97 7.21
C ARG A 173 -7.33 -10.42 7.59
N THR A 174 -7.61 -11.72 7.56
CA THR A 174 -8.88 -12.29 8.05
C THR A 174 -9.05 -12.00 9.54
N ILE A 175 -7.99 -12.22 10.35
CA ILE A 175 -8.04 -11.91 11.78
C ILE A 175 -8.16 -10.39 11.99
N ALA A 176 -7.42 -9.57 11.24
CA ALA A 176 -7.52 -8.11 11.33
C ALA A 176 -8.94 -7.60 11.05
N ALA A 177 -9.65 -8.19 10.07
CA ALA A 177 -11.04 -7.88 9.77
C ALA A 177 -11.97 -8.19 10.96
N LEU A 178 -11.82 -9.37 11.57
CA LEU A 178 -12.57 -9.74 12.78
C LEU A 178 -12.31 -8.74 13.93
N VAL A 179 -11.06 -8.32 14.12
CA VAL A 179 -10.67 -7.37 15.16
C VAL A 179 -11.32 -6.01 14.96
N VAL A 180 -11.19 -5.45 13.77
CA VAL A 180 -11.78 -4.15 13.44
C VAL A 180 -13.29 -4.18 13.66
N ALA A 181 -13.97 -5.23 13.20
CA ALA A 181 -15.41 -5.37 13.38
C ALA A 181 -15.83 -5.52 14.84
N SER A 182 -15.13 -6.33 15.62
CA SER A 182 -15.40 -6.47 17.05
C SER A 182 -15.22 -5.16 17.79
N LEU A 183 -14.10 -4.44 17.59
CA LEU A 183 -13.84 -3.18 18.27
C LEU A 183 -14.87 -2.10 17.87
N ALA A 184 -15.17 -1.99 16.58
CA ALA A 184 -16.20 -1.07 16.09
C ALA A 184 -17.57 -1.41 16.69
N SER A 185 -17.94 -2.69 16.77
CA SER A 185 -19.20 -3.09 17.39
C SER A 185 -19.27 -2.71 18.87
N MET A 186 -18.17 -2.83 19.61
CA MET A 186 -18.10 -2.46 21.03
C MET A 186 -18.29 -0.96 21.24
N VAL A 187 -17.74 -0.13 20.34
CA VAL A 187 -18.01 1.33 20.33
C VAL A 187 -19.51 1.58 20.17
N VAL A 188 -20.14 0.92 19.19
CA VAL A 188 -21.57 1.09 18.90
C VAL A 188 -22.45 0.63 20.05
N ILE A 189 -22.17 -0.54 20.63
CA ILE A 189 -22.91 -1.09 21.78
C ILE A 189 -22.86 -0.11 22.96
N ASN A 190 -21.71 0.51 23.21
CA ASN A 190 -21.53 1.46 24.31
C ASN A 190 -22.20 2.82 24.07
N LEU A 191 -22.30 3.25 22.81
CA LEU A 191 -22.96 4.52 22.46
C LEU A 191 -24.48 4.39 22.31
N ALA A 192 -24.99 3.18 22.04
CA ALA A 192 -26.41 2.94 21.87
C ALA A 192 -27.19 3.16 23.18
N PRO A 193 -28.11 4.16 23.24
CA PRO A 193 -28.82 4.50 24.47
C PRO A 193 -29.85 3.43 24.88
N SER A 194 -30.21 2.54 23.96
CA SER A 194 -31.32 1.58 24.10
C SER A 194 -30.97 0.30 24.85
N PHE A 195 -29.74 0.14 25.35
CA PHE A 195 -29.30 -1.05 26.06
C PHE A 195 -28.98 -0.74 27.51
N THR A 196 -29.48 -1.59 28.41
CA THR A 196 -29.07 -1.61 29.83
C THR A 196 -27.60 -1.98 29.97
N ARG A 197 -27.01 -1.71 31.13
CA ARG A 197 -25.62 -2.07 31.41
C ARG A 197 -25.34 -3.57 31.25
N ALA A 198 -26.25 -4.41 31.74
CA ALA A 198 -26.11 -5.87 31.65
C ALA A 198 -26.14 -6.37 30.19
N GLU A 199 -27.04 -5.81 29.36
CA GLU A 199 -27.13 -6.16 27.94
C GLU A 199 -25.87 -5.72 27.17
N ARG A 200 -25.32 -4.54 27.48
CA ARG A 200 -24.05 -4.07 26.90
C ARG A 200 -22.91 -5.01 27.25
N GLU A 201 -22.79 -5.41 28.51
CA GLU A 201 -21.78 -6.35 28.98
C GLU A 201 -21.88 -7.70 28.27
N GLU A 202 -23.10 -8.21 28.06
CA GLU A 202 -23.33 -9.44 27.32
C GLU A 202 -22.90 -9.31 25.85
N LEU A 203 -23.36 -8.28 25.14
CA LEU A 203 -23.03 -8.06 23.74
C LEU A 203 -21.53 -7.84 23.51
N VAL A 204 -20.88 -7.04 24.35
CA VAL A 204 -19.42 -6.80 24.30
C VAL A 204 -18.68 -8.12 24.51
N ARG A 205 -19.09 -8.95 25.47
CA ARG A 205 -18.47 -10.26 25.69
C ARG A 205 -18.62 -11.18 24.48
N ARG A 206 -19.80 -11.19 23.84
CA ARG A 206 -20.04 -11.98 22.62
C ARG A 206 -19.16 -11.48 21.46
N ALA A 207 -19.04 -10.17 21.27
CA ALA A 207 -18.17 -9.59 20.25
C ALA A 207 -16.67 -9.83 20.53
N ALA A 208 -16.27 -9.85 21.80
CA ALA A 208 -14.89 -10.08 22.22
C ALA A 208 -14.38 -11.48 21.86
N TRP A 209 -15.26 -12.49 21.75
CA TRP A 209 -14.86 -13.83 21.31
C TRP A 209 -14.25 -13.84 19.90
N LEU A 210 -14.66 -12.93 19.01
CA LEU A 210 -14.06 -12.79 17.69
C LEU A 210 -12.68 -12.10 17.72
N LEU A 211 -12.25 -11.56 18.87
CA LEU A 211 -10.87 -11.10 19.09
C LEU A 211 -9.93 -12.25 19.46
N ALA A 212 -10.44 -13.41 19.91
CA ALA A 212 -9.61 -14.52 20.36
C ALA A 212 -8.57 -15.00 19.31
N PRO A 213 -8.88 -15.04 17.99
CA PRO A 213 -7.91 -15.41 16.96
C PRO A 213 -6.67 -14.50 16.91
N MET A 214 -6.71 -13.29 17.49
CA MET A 214 -5.53 -12.41 17.59
C MET A 214 -4.33 -13.07 18.26
N ALA A 215 -4.55 -14.05 19.14
CA ALA A 215 -3.48 -14.81 19.78
C ALA A 215 -2.52 -15.47 18.78
N VAL A 216 -2.99 -15.75 17.56
CA VAL A 216 -2.22 -16.39 16.49
C VAL A 216 -1.48 -15.37 15.60
N MET A 217 -1.83 -14.08 15.66
CA MET A 217 -1.22 -13.05 14.81
C MET A 217 0.32 -12.94 14.95
N PRO A 218 0.93 -13.06 16.14
CA PRO A 218 2.39 -13.07 16.25
C PRO A 218 3.04 -14.20 15.44
N LEU A 219 2.45 -15.41 15.47
CA LEU A 219 2.95 -16.56 14.70
C LEU A 219 2.81 -16.32 13.20
N LEU A 220 1.68 -15.75 12.75
CA LEU A 220 1.47 -15.42 11.34
C LEU A 220 2.41 -14.29 10.87
N GLY A 221 2.67 -13.30 11.73
CA GLY A 221 3.63 -12.23 11.45
C GLY A 221 5.06 -12.76 11.32
N LEU A 222 5.46 -13.68 12.21
CA LEU A 222 6.76 -14.37 12.12
C LEU A 222 6.85 -15.25 10.87
N TRP A 223 5.77 -15.95 10.50
CA TRP A 223 5.71 -16.71 9.25
C TRP A 223 5.85 -15.80 8.02
N PHE A 224 5.14 -14.66 8.01
CA PHE A 224 5.26 -13.66 6.94
C PHE A 224 6.70 -13.13 6.83
N LEU A 225 7.32 -12.80 7.97
CA LEU A 225 8.72 -12.37 7.99
C LEU A 225 9.67 -13.48 7.50
N ALA A 226 9.45 -14.74 7.87
CA ALA A 226 10.31 -15.85 7.45
C ALA A 226 10.29 -16.08 5.92
N VAL A 227 9.12 -15.88 5.30
CA VAL A 227 8.92 -16.06 3.86
C VAL A 227 9.33 -14.81 3.05
N MET A 228 9.39 -13.66 3.70
CA MET A 228 9.77 -12.40 3.07
C MET A 228 11.20 -12.46 2.49
N PRO A 229 11.43 -11.92 1.28
CA PRO A 229 12.76 -11.84 0.69
C PRO A 229 13.80 -11.19 1.64
N PRO A 230 15.06 -11.64 1.63
CA PRO A 230 16.07 -11.18 2.60
C PRO A 230 16.29 -9.66 2.61
N ASP A 231 16.38 -9.05 1.42
CA ASP A 231 16.49 -7.59 1.23
C ASP A 231 15.25 -6.85 1.75
N SER A 232 14.04 -7.39 1.50
CA SER A 232 12.79 -6.84 2.02
C SER A 232 12.73 -6.89 3.55
N ARG A 233 13.22 -7.98 4.17
CA ARG A 233 13.30 -8.12 5.63
C ARG A 233 14.21 -7.07 6.25
N GLU A 234 15.32 -6.75 5.60
CA GLU A 234 16.27 -5.77 6.12
C GLU A 234 15.64 -4.41 6.34
N TRP A 235 14.67 -4.01 5.50
CA TRP A 235 13.97 -2.75 5.67
C TRP A 235 13.26 -2.63 7.01
N VAL A 236 12.67 -3.72 7.48
CA VAL A 236 11.91 -3.75 8.74
C VAL A 236 12.75 -4.12 9.96
N THR A 237 13.97 -4.61 9.76
CA THR A 237 14.93 -4.93 10.83
C THR A 237 16.05 -3.90 10.98
N GLY A 238 15.79 -2.62 10.66
CA GLY A 238 16.72 -1.51 10.88
C GLY A 238 17.39 -0.94 9.62
N GLY A 239 17.17 -1.52 8.43
CA GLY A 239 17.68 -0.99 7.16
C GLY A 239 16.97 0.30 6.71
N SER A 240 15.74 0.52 7.18
CA SER A 240 15.02 1.79 7.03
C SER A 240 14.39 2.20 8.34
N ALA A 241 14.78 3.38 8.85
CA ALA A 241 14.24 3.93 10.10
C ALA A 241 12.72 4.11 10.02
N ALA A 242 12.21 4.59 8.88
CA ALA A 242 10.77 4.78 8.67
C ALA A 242 10.00 3.44 8.69
N MET A 243 10.49 2.41 7.98
CA MET A 243 9.81 1.11 7.94
C MET A 243 9.86 0.39 9.29
N THR A 244 11.01 0.46 9.97
CA THR A 244 11.19 -0.12 11.31
C THR A 244 10.28 0.56 12.33
N MET A 245 10.16 1.89 12.27
CA MET A 245 9.26 2.65 13.14
C MET A 245 7.79 2.29 12.88
N MET A 246 7.37 2.26 11.62
CA MET A 246 5.98 1.93 11.26
C MET A 246 5.61 0.48 11.61
N LEU A 247 6.54 -0.46 11.43
CA LEU A 247 6.33 -1.84 11.90
C LEU A 247 6.21 -1.88 13.43
N THR A 248 7.09 -1.18 14.15
CA THR A 248 7.05 -1.11 15.62
C THR A 248 5.72 -0.53 16.11
N ILE A 249 5.22 0.53 15.47
CA ILE A 249 3.90 1.10 15.78
C ILE A 249 2.80 0.07 15.52
N ALA A 250 2.85 -0.63 14.38
CA ALA A 250 1.85 -1.63 14.05
C ALA A 250 1.83 -2.81 15.03
N VAL A 251 3.00 -3.38 15.31
CA VAL A 251 3.18 -4.48 16.28
C VAL A 251 2.80 -4.02 17.68
N GLY A 252 3.23 -2.84 18.12
CA GLY A 252 2.93 -2.29 19.44
C GLY A 252 1.44 -2.06 19.63
N ALA A 253 0.77 -1.42 18.67
CA ALA A 253 -0.67 -1.18 18.69
C ALA A 253 -1.45 -2.50 18.67
N SER A 254 -1.09 -3.45 17.80
CA SER A 254 -1.70 -4.79 17.77
C SER A 254 -1.49 -5.56 19.08
N SER A 255 -0.31 -5.44 19.70
CA SER A 255 0.02 -6.10 20.96
C SER A 255 -0.80 -5.53 22.12
N ILE A 256 -0.99 -4.21 22.18
CA ILE A 256 -1.84 -3.56 23.20
C ILE A 256 -3.29 -4.04 23.04
N VAL A 257 -3.82 -4.02 21.82
CA VAL A 257 -5.19 -4.50 21.53
C VAL A 257 -5.34 -5.97 21.90
N GLY A 258 -4.41 -6.82 21.48
CA GLY A 258 -4.43 -8.26 21.75
C GLY A 258 -4.30 -8.59 23.23
N ALA A 259 -3.34 -7.98 23.94
CA ALA A 259 -3.16 -8.19 25.38
C ALA A 259 -4.41 -7.78 26.16
N TYR A 260 -4.98 -6.62 25.84
CA TYR A 260 -6.21 -6.15 26.49
C TYR A 260 -7.40 -7.10 26.24
N ALA A 261 -7.58 -7.54 24.99
CA ALA A 261 -8.63 -8.49 24.62
C ALA A 261 -8.47 -9.84 25.33
N LEU A 262 -7.26 -10.43 25.31
CA LEU A 262 -6.99 -11.72 25.92
C LEU A 262 -7.14 -11.68 27.45
N ILE A 263 -6.60 -10.66 28.12
CA ILE A 263 -6.72 -10.52 29.57
C ILE A 263 -8.19 -10.37 29.98
N GLY A 264 -8.96 -9.53 29.28
CA GLY A 264 -10.37 -9.38 29.62
C GLY A 264 -11.18 -10.66 29.36
N LEU A 265 -10.87 -11.42 28.29
CA LEU A 265 -11.53 -12.70 27.99
C LEU A 265 -11.23 -13.74 29.08
N ILE A 266 -9.97 -13.88 29.49
CA ILE A 266 -9.54 -14.83 30.53
C ILE A 266 -10.14 -14.48 31.89
N ARG A 267 -10.23 -13.20 32.24
CA ARG A 267 -10.74 -12.77 33.54
C ARG A 267 -12.27 -12.78 33.64
N GLU A 268 -12.98 -13.12 32.55
CA GLU A 268 -14.45 -13.06 32.40
C GLU A 268 -15.10 -11.71 32.80
N ARG A 269 -14.29 -10.66 32.97
CA ARG A 269 -14.67 -9.32 33.42
C ARG A 269 -14.36 -8.27 32.36
N LEU A 270 -14.51 -8.63 31.09
CA LEU A 270 -14.25 -7.74 29.96
C LEU A 270 -15.36 -6.68 29.87
N TYR A 271 -15.25 -5.63 30.68
CA TYR A 271 -16.05 -4.42 30.56
C TYR A 271 -15.25 -3.37 29.79
N ILE A 272 -15.58 -3.21 28.51
CA ILE A 272 -15.02 -2.16 27.68
C ILE A 272 -16.02 -1.02 27.66
N ASN A 273 -15.71 0.07 28.35
CA ASN A 273 -16.49 1.30 28.22
C ASN A 273 -16.25 1.95 26.84
N GLY A 274 -17.14 2.86 26.43
CA GLY A 274 -17.06 3.50 25.11
C GLY A 274 -15.72 4.19 24.84
N ALA A 275 -15.13 4.85 25.83
CA ALA A 275 -13.82 5.51 25.68
C ALA A 275 -12.70 4.50 25.36
N THR A 276 -12.65 3.38 26.08
CA THR A 276 -11.67 2.32 25.86
C THR A 276 -11.87 1.67 24.49
N ALA A 277 -13.11 1.39 24.10
CA ALA A 277 -13.43 0.85 22.77
C ALA A 277 -12.93 1.78 21.66
N THR A 278 -13.13 3.09 21.81
CA THR A 278 -12.68 4.10 20.84
C THR A 278 -11.16 4.15 20.74
N VAL A 279 -10.45 4.13 21.88
CA VAL A 279 -8.97 4.10 21.90
C VAL A 279 -8.44 2.82 21.23
N LEU A 280 -9.01 1.67 21.54
CA LEU A 280 -8.62 0.39 20.91
C LEU A 280 -8.90 0.40 19.40
N CYS A 281 -10.01 0.99 18.96
CA CYS A 281 -10.33 1.15 17.55
C CYS A 281 -9.32 2.08 16.84
N ALA A 282 -8.93 3.19 17.49
CA ALA A 282 -7.88 4.08 16.99
C ALA A 282 -6.51 3.39 16.90
N LEU A 283 -6.17 2.54 17.87
CA LEU A 283 -4.96 1.71 17.82
C LEU A 283 -5.04 0.68 16.68
N ALA A 284 -6.19 0.06 16.43
CA ALA A 284 -6.39 -0.84 15.30
C ALA A 284 -6.24 -0.12 13.95
N TYR A 285 -6.70 1.13 13.86
CA TYR A 285 -6.47 1.98 12.69
C TYR A 285 -4.98 2.30 12.51
N ALA A 286 -4.28 2.70 13.57
CA ALA A 286 -2.84 2.94 13.54
C ALA A 286 -2.05 1.69 13.15
N ALA A 287 -2.47 0.51 13.62
CA ALA A 287 -1.88 -0.76 13.24
C ALA A 287 -2.09 -1.08 11.75
N THR A 288 -3.29 -0.83 11.24
CA THR A 288 -3.60 -1.00 9.80
C THR A 288 -2.78 -0.03 8.95
N ALA A 289 -2.69 1.23 9.36
CA ALA A 289 -1.92 2.26 8.67
C ALA A 289 -0.42 1.92 8.62
N GLY A 290 0.16 1.54 9.76
CA GLY A 290 1.56 1.09 9.82
C GLY A 290 1.81 -0.16 8.99
N GLY A 291 0.90 -1.14 9.03
CA GLY A 291 0.98 -2.37 8.24
C GLY A 291 0.94 -2.11 6.74
N GLU A 292 0.02 -1.28 6.25
CA GLU A 292 -0.07 -0.93 4.82
C GLU A 292 1.11 -0.09 4.35
N PHE A 293 1.64 0.81 5.19
CA PHE A 293 2.86 1.55 4.90
C PHE A 293 4.06 0.61 4.74
N VAL A 294 4.22 -0.33 5.68
CA VAL A 294 5.29 -1.34 5.62
C VAL A 294 5.12 -2.23 4.39
N ARG A 295 3.89 -2.69 4.09
CA ARG A 295 3.58 -3.52 2.90
C ARG A 295 4.01 -2.84 1.59
N GLU A 296 3.77 -1.53 1.46
CA GLU A 296 4.24 -0.77 0.30
C GLU A 296 5.77 -0.65 0.29
N GLY A 297 6.36 -0.37 1.44
CA GLY A 297 7.79 -0.11 1.60
C GLY A 297 8.68 -1.32 1.35
N ILE A 298 8.31 -2.49 1.86
CA ILE A 298 9.14 -3.71 1.77
C ILE A 298 9.31 -4.21 0.33
N ARG A 299 8.47 -3.76 -0.61
CA ARG A 299 8.59 -4.11 -2.03
C ARG A 299 9.68 -3.32 -2.74
N LYS A 300 10.08 -2.17 -2.20
CA LYS A 300 11.05 -1.28 -2.85
C LYS A 300 12.42 -1.98 -2.97
N PRO A 301 13.14 -1.77 -4.10
CA PRO A 301 12.91 -0.78 -5.15
C PRO A 301 11.86 -1.16 -6.21
N TYR A 302 11.20 -2.31 -6.07
CA TYR A 302 10.23 -2.82 -7.04
C TYR A 302 8.79 -2.38 -6.77
N THR A 303 7.97 -2.38 -7.82
CA THR A 303 6.51 -2.48 -7.68
C THR A 303 6.04 -3.91 -7.87
N LEU A 304 6.66 -4.62 -8.83
CA LEU A 304 6.57 -6.08 -9.00
C LEU A 304 8.00 -6.61 -8.88
N ARG A 305 8.26 -7.37 -7.83
CA ARG A 305 9.60 -7.85 -7.51
C ARG A 305 10.25 -8.52 -8.72
N GLU A 306 11.51 -8.17 -8.98
CA GLU A 306 12.36 -8.68 -10.07
C GLU A 306 11.89 -8.38 -11.52
N LEU A 307 10.65 -7.93 -11.72
CA LEU A 307 10.12 -7.59 -13.04
C LEU A 307 10.09 -6.10 -13.32
N LEU A 308 9.71 -5.30 -12.32
CA LEU A 308 9.38 -3.90 -12.55
C LEU A 308 9.77 -3.04 -11.35
N PHE A 309 10.66 -2.08 -11.59
CA PHE A 309 11.01 -1.08 -10.61
C PHE A 309 9.84 -0.13 -10.30
N SER A 310 9.98 0.62 -9.20
CA SER A 310 8.99 1.61 -8.75
C SER A 310 8.68 2.66 -9.81
N ASN A 311 9.65 2.99 -10.67
CA ASN A 311 9.50 3.91 -11.80
C ASN A 311 9.00 3.23 -13.08
N SER A 312 8.49 2.00 -13.01
CA SER A 312 7.97 1.25 -14.17
C SER A 312 9.02 0.86 -15.22
N ILE A 313 10.31 0.91 -14.88
CA ILE A 313 11.39 0.42 -15.74
C ILE A 313 11.68 -1.05 -15.39
N ARG A 314 11.81 -1.89 -16.41
CA ARG A 314 12.23 -3.29 -16.24
C ARG A 314 13.73 -3.34 -15.95
N PRO A 315 14.22 -4.16 -15.00
CA PRO A 315 15.65 -4.25 -14.68
C PRO A 315 16.54 -4.50 -15.91
N GLU A 316 16.13 -5.41 -16.79
CA GLU A 316 16.81 -5.76 -18.04
C GLU A 316 16.96 -4.61 -19.05
N LYS A 317 16.15 -3.54 -18.93
CA LYS A 317 16.18 -2.40 -19.86
C LYS A 317 17.15 -1.30 -19.42
N VAL A 318 17.58 -1.28 -18.17
CA VAL A 318 18.42 -0.19 -17.62
C VAL A 318 19.67 0.04 -18.46
N GLU A 319 20.41 -1.02 -18.81
CA GLU A 319 21.64 -0.88 -19.60
C GLU A 319 21.36 -0.36 -21.03
N SER A 320 20.28 -0.84 -21.66
CA SER A 320 19.89 -0.37 -23.00
C SER A 320 19.47 1.10 -22.99
N LEU A 321 18.77 1.55 -21.94
CA LEU A 321 18.30 2.92 -21.80
C LEU A 321 19.47 3.89 -21.51
N ARG A 322 20.52 3.44 -20.82
CA ARG A 322 21.75 4.23 -20.65
C ARG A 322 22.48 4.50 -21.98
N LYS A 323 22.17 3.74 -23.04
CA LYS A 323 22.73 3.91 -24.39
C LYS A 323 21.80 4.71 -25.31
N VAL A 324 20.49 4.42 -25.28
CA VAL A 324 19.50 4.99 -26.22
C VAL A 324 18.81 6.25 -25.67
N GLY A 325 18.75 6.41 -24.35
CA GLY A 325 18.04 7.50 -23.66
C GLY A 325 16.73 7.02 -23.04
N LEU A 326 16.54 7.30 -21.75
CA LEU A 326 15.29 7.07 -21.02
C LEU A 326 14.13 7.87 -21.59
N THR A 327 14.39 9.11 -22.03
CA THR A 327 13.36 10.02 -22.55
C THR A 327 12.75 9.54 -23.86
N THR A 328 13.39 8.59 -24.56
CA THR A 328 12.83 7.94 -25.75
C THR A 328 11.61 7.07 -25.46
N LEU A 329 11.41 6.66 -24.20
CA LEU A 329 10.22 5.94 -23.76
C LEU A 329 8.98 6.83 -23.62
N ASP A 330 9.14 8.15 -23.77
CA ASP A 330 8.12 9.13 -23.45
C ASP A 330 7.66 9.91 -24.69
N PRO A 331 6.66 9.39 -25.43
CA PRO A 331 6.16 10.06 -26.63
C PRO A 331 5.28 11.27 -26.32
N TYR A 332 5.01 11.57 -25.05
CA TYR A 332 4.01 12.57 -24.67
C TYR A 332 4.62 13.96 -24.48
N PRO A 333 3.89 15.04 -24.84
CA PRO A 333 4.36 16.41 -24.64
C PRO A 333 4.63 16.70 -23.17
N LEU A 334 5.63 17.53 -22.88
CA LEU A 334 5.93 17.95 -21.52
C LEU A 334 4.86 18.95 -21.06
N ARG A 335 4.33 18.76 -19.85
CA ARG A 335 3.40 19.74 -19.27
C ARG A 335 4.18 20.97 -18.84
N HIS A 336 3.61 22.15 -19.09
CA HIS A 336 4.20 23.43 -18.71
C HIS A 336 5.58 23.70 -19.35
N GLU A 337 5.79 23.16 -20.55
CA GLU A 337 7.02 23.39 -21.33
C GLU A 337 7.22 24.86 -21.66
N ASP A 338 6.14 25.62 -21.80
CA ASP A 338 6.10 27.08 -21.96
C ASP A 338 6.73 27.86 -20.80
N ARG A 339 6.85 27.24 -19.61
CA ARG A 339 7.45 27.85 -18.43
C ARG A 339 8.97 27.66 -18.34
N LEU A 340 9.56 26.85 -19.22
CA LEU A 340 11.01 26.71 -19.28
C LEU A 340 11.63 27.97 -19.91
N PRO A 341 12.83 28.39 -19.45
CA PRO A 341 13.63 29.39 -20.14
C PRO A 341 13.75 29.07 -21.63
N LYS A 342 13.85 30.09 -22.48
CA LYS A 342 14.04 29.90 -23.91
C LYS A 342 15.51 30.05 -24.29
N LEU A 343 15.97 29.21 -25.22
CA LEU A 343 17.26 29.29 -25.88
C LEU A 343 17.00 29.28 -27.40
N ASP A 344 17.44 30.33 -28.10
CA ASP A 344 17.25 30.50 -29.55
C ASP A 344 15.78 30.37 -30.01
N GLY A 345 14.84 30.86 -29.18
CA GLY A 345 13.39 30.88 -29.46
C GLY A 345 12.62 29.66 -28.97
N GLU A 346 13.31 28.56 -28.63
CA GLU A 346 12.73 27.28 -28.21
C GLU A 346 12.94 27.00 -26.72
N PRO A 347 12.16 26.11 -26.08
CA PRO A 347 12.38 25.71 -24.68
C PRO A 347 13.80 25.19 -24.45
N HIS A 348 14.45 25.61 -23.36
CA HIS A 348 15.85 25.29 -23.08
C HIS A 348 16.03 23.77 -23.08
N PRO A 349 16.77 23.22 -24.06
CA PRO A 349 16.73 21.79 -24.38
C PRO A 349 17.21 20.92 -23.22
N GLN A 350 18.22 21.38 -22.47
CA GLN A 350 18.74 20.65 -21.32
C GLN A 350 17.75 20.59 -20.14
N LEU A 351 17.04 21.69 -19.85
CA LEU A 351 16.01 21.73 -18.81
C LEU A 351 14.79 20.91 -19.22
N ARG A 352 14.45 20.94 -20.52
CA ARG A 352 13.41 20.09 -21.10
C ARG A 352 13.74 18.61 -20.93
N THR A 353 14.95 18.19 -21.29
CA THR A 353 15.44 16.82 -21.05
C THR A 353 15.38 16.46 -19.57
N GLY A 354 15.88 17.33 -18.68
CA GLY A 354 15.82 17.09 -17.24
C GLY A 354 14.41 16.94 -16.68
N ALA A 355 13.46 17.73 -17.19
CA ALA A 355 12.05 17.61 -16.82
C ALA A 355 11.44 16.28 -17.29
N LEU A 356 11.80 15.80 -18.48
CA LEU A 356 11.39 14.48 -18.99
C LEU A 356 11.97 13.35 -18.14
N VAL A 357 13.26 13.41 -17.81
CA VAL A 357 13.91 12.45 -16.91
C VAL A 357 13.24 12.46 -15.55
N PHE A 358 12.99 13.65 -14.98
CA PHE A 358 12.28 13.77 -13.72
C PHE A 358 10.89 13.12 -13.81
N ARG A 359 10.11 13.38 -14.86
CA ARG A 359 8.78 12.77 -15.07
C ARG A 359 8.83 11.25 -15.10
N GLN A 360 9.80 10.67 -15.81
CA GLN A 360 9.89 9.23 -16.04
C GLN A 360 10.52 8.46 -14.88
N GLN A 361 11.58 8.98 -14.29
CA GLN A 361 12.35 8.26 -13.27
C GLN A 361 12.05 8.72 -11.84
N CYS A 362 11.92 10.02 -11.60
CA CYS A 362 11.85 10.57 -10.24
C CYS A 362 10.42 10.84 -9.76
N GLY A 363 9.52 11.26 -10.65
CA GLY A 363 8.21 11.83 -10.35
C GLY A 363 7.18 10.86 -9.79
N ILE A 364 7.49 9.56 -9.78
CA ILE A 364 6.70 8.55 -9.08
C ILE A 364 6.88 8.65 -7.55
N CYS A 365 8.11 8.97 -7.11
CA CYS A 365 8.51 9.02 -5.71
C CYS A 365 8.79 10.42 -5.20
N HIS A 366 9.14 11.37 -6.06
CA HIS A 366 9.52 12.73 -5.68
C HIS A 366 8.62 13.78 -6.31
N THR A 367 8.54 14.93 -5.68
CA THR A 367 8.02 16.16 -6.30
C THR A 367 9.20 17.10 -6.62
N MET A 368 8.95 18.17 -7.37
CA MET A 368 9.94 19.25 -7.52
C MET A 368 9.87 20.26 -6.37
N ASP A 369 8.76 20.31 -5.64
CA ASP A 369 8.51 21.24 -4.54
C ASP A 369 7.54 20.61 -3.51
N GLY A 370 7.57 21.08 -2.27
CA GLY A 370 6.76 20.61 -1.16
C GLY A 370 7.21 19.25 -0.60
N VAL A 371 6.24 18.33 -0.44
CA VAL A 371 6.45 17.07 0.27
C VAL A 371 7.33 16.11 -0.54
N ASN A 372 8.45 15.68 0.06
CA ASN A 372 9.45 14.80 -0.55
C ASN A 372 10.04 15.37 -1.85
N ALA A 373 10.20 16.71 -1.90
CA ALA A 373 10.75 17.42 -3.04
C ALA A 373 12.23 17.09 -3.25
N ILE A 374 12.61 16.74 -4.48
CA ILE A 374 14.02 16.47 -4.81
C ILE A 374 14.91 17.69 -4.53
N VAL A 375 14.40 18.90 -4.78
CA VAL A 375 15.06 20.20 -4.52
C VAL A 375 15.43 20.35 -3.04
N HIS A 376 14.53 20.01 -2.10
CA HIS A 376 14.83 20.06 -0.67
C HIS A 376 15.76 18.92 -0.23
N LEU A 377 15.64 17.74 -0.84
CA LEU A 377 16.48 16.59 -0.52
C LEU A 377 17.93 16.73 -1.02
N THR A 378 18.15 17.59 -2.02
CA THR A 378 19.48 17.91 -2.57
C THR A 378 20.00 19.27 -2.12
N GLU A 379 19.33 19.91 -1.16
CA GLU A 379 19.77 21.19 -0.61
C GLU A 379 21.20 21.06 -0.03
N GLY A 380 22.07 22.00 -0.41
CA GLY A 380 23.49 22.00 -0.02
C GLY A 380 24.39 21.10 -0.87
N TRP A 381 23.87 20.32 -1.82
CA TRP A 381 24.71 19.57 -2.77
C TRP A 381 25.18 20.48 -3.91
N ASP A 382 26.49 20.49 -4.17
CA ASP A 382 27.00 21.08 -5.41
C ASP A 382 26.63 20.23 -6.66
N ALA A 383 26.91 20.75 -7.85
CA ALA A 383 26.54 20.08 -9.10
C ALA A 383 27.24 18.72 -9.28
N GLU A 384 28.51 18.58 -8.86
CA GLU A 384 29.22 17.30 -8.95
C GLU A 384 28.65 16.27 -7.97
N MET A 385 28.32 16.69 -6.76
CA MET A 385 27.67 15.84 -5.75
C MET A 385 26.31 15.35 -6.24
N LYS A 386 25.51 16.22 -6.87
CA LYS A 386 24.26 15.81 -7.53
C LYS A 386 24.51 14.78 -8.62
N ARG A 387 25.48 14.99 -9.50
CA ARG A 387 25.80 14.05 -10.57
C ARG A 387 26.23 12.69 -10.03
N HIS A 388 27.13 12.68 -9.05
CA HIS A 388 27.62 11.45 -8.42
C HIS A 388 26.47 10.68 -7.74
N ASN A 389 25.68 11.36 -6.92
CA ASN A 389 24.60 10.73 -6.16
C ASN A 389 23.45 10.26 -7.08
N PHE A 390 23.10 11.03 -8.12
CA PHE A 390 22.11 10.61 -9.12
C PHE A 390 22.62 9.48 -10.00
N ALA A 391 23.93 9.39 -10.26
CA ALA A 391 24.48 8.26 -11.00
C ALA A 391 24.42 6.95 -10.20
N LYS A 392 24.39 7.07 -8.87
CA LYS A 392 24.46 5.95 -7.92
C LYS A 392 23.24 5.89 -6.99
N LEU A 393 22.03 6.18 -7.49
CA LEU A 393 20.79 6.23 -6.68
C LEU A 393 20.61 5.00 -5.78
N GLN A 394 20.82 3.82 -6.32
CA GLN A 394 20.71 2.54 -5.60
C GLN A 394 21.75 2.39 -4.49
N LYS A 395 22.90 3.05 -4.58
CA LYS A 395 23.92 3.07 -3.52
C LYS A 395 23.63 4.16 -2.49
N LEU A 396 23.09 5.30 -2.94
CA LEU A 396 22.67 6.40 -2.07
C LEU A 396 21.52 5.97 -1.15
N LYS A 397 20.48 5.36 -1.73
CA LYS A 397 19.32 4.81 -1.02
C LYS A 397 18.93 3.48 -1.69
N PRO A 398 19.11 2.32 -1.02
CA PRO A 398 18.90 1.03 -1.69
C PRO A 398 17.44 0.71 -2.05
N PHE A 399 16.47 1.49 -1.57
CA PHE A 399 15.08 1.43 -2.02
C PHE A 399 14.81 2.22 -3.32
N MET A 400 15.80 2.95 -3.86
CA MET A 400 15.71 3.63 -5.15
C MET A 400 16.19 2.74 -6.29
N PRO A 401 15.49 2.73 -7.44
CA PRO A 401 15.98 2.05 -8.62
C PRO A 401 17.21 2.77 -9.21
N PRO A 402 18.09 2.04 -9.93
CA PRO A 402 19.26 2.62 -10.57
C PRO A 402 18.88 3.65 -11.63
N PHE A 403 19.75 4.64 -11.85
CA PHE A 403 19.56 5.62 -12.91
C PHE A 403 19.62 4.94 -14.29
N ALA A 404 18.58 5.15 -15.11
CA ALA A 404 18.40 4.43 -16.36
C ALA A 404 18.69 5.28 -17.61
N GLY A 405 18.78 6.61 -17.47
CA GLY A 405 19.08 7.50 -18.58
C GLY A 405 20.55 7.59 -18.95
N THR A 406 20.85 8.28 -20.05
CA THR A 406 22.23 8.52 -20.52
C THR A 406 22.95 9.56 -19.64
N PRO A 407 24.28 9.73 -19.78
CA PRO A 407 25.01 10.80 -19.10
C PRO A 407 24.45 12.20 -19.38
N GLU A 408 24.01 12.45 -20.60
CA GLU A 408 23.43 13.73 -21.03
C GLU A 408 22.06 13.97 -20.37
N GLU A 409 21.26 12.91 -20.23
CA GLU A 409 19.98 12.96 -19.53
C GLU A 409 20.15 13.19 -18.03
N LEU A 410 21.15 12.55 -17.41
CA LEU A 410 21.50 12.81 -16.02
C LEU A 410 21.94 14.26 -15.82
N GLU A 411 22.79 14.77 -16.71
CA GLU A 411 23.20 16.18 -16.65
C GLU A 411 21.99 17.10 -16.85
N GLY A 412 21.08 16.77 -17.77
CA GLY A 412 19.80 17.45 -17.92
C GLY A 412 19.01 17.53 -16.61
N LEU A 413 18.90 16.42 -15.88
CA LEU A 413 18.24 16.38 -14.58
C LEU A 413 18.94 17.27 -13.55
N VAL A 414 20.28 17.25 -13.48
CA VAL A 414 21.05 18.10 -12.57
C VAL A 414 20.80 19.58 -12.86
N GLN A 415 20.80 19.98 -14.13
CA GLN A 415 20.48 21.35 -14.53
C GLN A 415 19.03 21.72 -14.20
N TYR A 416 18.08 20.80 -14.41
CA TYR A 416 16.68 21.03 -14.08
C TYR A 416 16.42 21.21 -12.58
N VAL A 417 17.04 20.38 -11.73
CA VAL A 417 16.97 20.53 -10.28
C VAL A 417 17.64 21.83 -9.82
N SER A 418 18.82 22.13 -10.36
CA SER A 418 19.56 23.36 -10.03
C SER A 418 18.80 24.62 -10.45
N TRP A 419 18.10 24.59 -11.59
CA TRP A 419 17.24 25.69 -12.03
C TRP A 419 16.09 25.95 -11.04
N PHE A 420 15.50 24.90 -10.46
CA PHE A 420 14.51 25.05 -9.40
C PHE A 420 15.12 25.64 -8.12
N GLU A 421 16.27 25.12 -7.68
CA GLU A 421 16.99 25.60 -6.49
C GLU A 421 17.37 27.09 -6.60
N ASN A 422 17.70 27.56 -7.79
CA ASN A 422 18.05 28.96 -8.06
C ASN A 422 16.83 29.88 -8.30
N GLY A 423 15.62 29.44 -7.93
CA GLY A 423 14.43 30.27 -8.03
C GLY A 423 13.87 30.42 -9.45
N LYS A 424 14.15 29.45 -10.35
CA LYS A 424 13.62 29.39 -11.72
C LYS A 424 13.89 30.65 -12.53
N PRO A 425 15.16 31.10 -12.67
CA PRO A 425 15.48 32.29 -13.44
C PRO A 425 14.99 32.16 -14.89
N ALA A 426 14.65 33.30 -15.50
CA ALA A 426 14.14 33.37 -16.87
C ALA A 426 15.19 33.01 -17.93
N GLN A 427 16.47 33.07 -17.56
CA GLN A 427 17.61 32.65 -18.36
C GLN A 427 18.38 31.57 -17.63
N TRP A 428 18.88 30.59 -18.37
CA TRP A 428 19.71 29.52 -17.84
C TRP A 428 20.86 29.24 -18.80
N ALA A 429 22.04 28.99 -18.25
CA ALA A 429 23.22 28.69 -19.06
C ALA A 429 23.13 27.28 -19.63
N ASP A 430 23.51 27.13 -20.90
CA ASP A 430 23.57 25.83 -21.55
C ASP A 430 24.93 25.18 -21.30
N SER A 431 24.98 24.20 -20.40
CA SER A 431 26.23 23.57 -19.99
C SER A 431 26.89 22.78 -21.13
N ARG A 432 26.19 22.56 -22.26
CA ARG A 432 26.77 21.94 -23.45
C ARG A 432 27.80 22.84 -24.13
N LYS A 433 27.78 24.15 -23.81
CA LYS A 433 28.72 25.15 -24.33
C LYS A 433 30.05 25.18 -23.56
N ASP A 434 30.19 24.40 -22.49
CA ASP A 434 31.42 24.30 -21.69
C ASP A 434 32.58 23.58 -22.44
N GLY A 435 32.35 23.12 -23.67
CA GLY A 435 33.39 22.56 -24.55
C GLY A 435 34.03 21.29 -23.97
N PRO A 436 35.37 21.22 -23.81
CA PRO A 436 36.06 20.04 -23.28
C PRO A 436 35.58 19.59 -21.90
N GLU A 437 35.22 20.54 -21.02
CA GLU A 437 34.75 20.22 -19.66
C GLU A 437 33.42 19.46 -19.69
N TYR A 438 32.54 19.76 -20.64
CA TYR A 438 31.29 19.03 -20.82
C TYR A 438 31.54 17.56 -21.17
N VAL A 439 32.48 17.30 -22.08
CA VAL A 439 32.84 15.93 -22.49
C VAL A 439 33.44 15.14 -21.32
N GLU A 440 34.33 15.76 -20.55
CA GLU A 440 34.93 15.12 -19.37
C GLU A 440 33.86 14.80 -18.29
N ARG A 441 32.91 15.71 -18.09
CA ARG A 441 31.77 15.52 -17.18
C ARG A 441 30.92 14.33 -17.58
N LEU A 442 30.56 14.19 -18.87
CA LEU A 442 29.78 13.05 -19.37
C LEU A 442 30.55 11.73 -19.22
N ALA A 443 31.86 11.73 -19.48
CA ALA A 443 32.72 10.56 -19.28
C ALA A 443 32.76 10.13 -17.81
N ARG A 444 32.80 11.10 -16.88
CA ARG A 444 32.76 10.85 -15.44
C ARG A 444 31.43 10.27 -14.97
N ILE A 445 30.31 10.80 -15.46
CA ILE A 445 28.98 10.25 -15.19
C ILE A 445 28.88 8.81 -15.69
N ARG A 446 29.40 8.53 -16.89
CA ARG A 446 29.44 7.16 -17.44
C ARG A 446 30.25 6.22 -16.56
N LYS A 447 31.44 6.64 -16.11
CA LYS A 447 32.25 5.87 -15.16
C LYS A 447 31.46 5.55 -13.89
N TRP A 448 30.70 6.50 -13.35
CA TRP A 448 29.86 6.24 -12.18
C TRP A 448 28.71 5.28 -12.46
N PHE A 449 28.11 5.28 -13.65
CA PHE A 449 27.13 4.26 -14.04
C PHE A 449 27.74 2.86 -14.08
N ASP A 450 28.96 2.74 -14.61
CA ASP A 450 29.69 1.46 -14.70
C ASP A 450 30.04 0.95 -13.29
N GLU A 451 30.50 1.84 -12.40
CA GLU A 451 30.76 1.52 -10.98
C GLU A 451 29.48 1.12 -10.22
N ALA A 452 28.33 1.72 -10.55
CA ALA A 452 27.09 1.48 -9.83
C ALA A 452 26.36 0.21 -10.31
N GLY A 453 26.56 -0.18 -11.57
CA GLY A 453 25.85 -1.26 -12.22
C GLY A 453 24.38 -0.93 -12.59
N PRO A 454 23.72 -1.81 -13.35
CA PRO A 454 22.30 -1.68 -13.73
C PRO A 454 21.34 -2.34 -12.74
N GLU A 455 21.86 -3.06 -11.74
CA GLU A 455 21.06 -3.83 -10.78
C GLU A 455 20.62 -2.98 -9.57
N ALA A 456 19.59 -3.44 -8.88
CA ALA A 456 19.27 -2.93 -7.55
C ALA A 456 20.43 -3.25 -6.59
N ALA A 457 20.64 -2.40 -5.58
CA ALA A 457 21.69 -2.65 -4.61
C ALA A 457 21.40 -3.93 -3.80
N SER A 458 22.38 -4.83 -3.72
CA SER A 458 22.34 -6.02 -2.87
C SER A 458 23.26 -5.85 -1.64
N LYS A 459 22.99 -6.63 -0.58
CA LYS A 459 23.63 -6.49 0.73
C LYS A 459 25.16 -6.62 0.73
N SER A 460 25.76 -7.33 -0.23
CA SER A 460 27.22 -7.50 -0.30
C SER A 460 27.96 -6.18 -0.53
N GLU A 461 27.32 -5.22 -1.20
CA GLU A 461 27.94 -3.97 -1.61
C GLU A 461 27.82 -2.87 -0.54
N LEU A 462 26.76 -2.91 0.28
CA LEU A 462 26.51 -1.91 1.33
C LEU A 462 27.38 -2.10 2.57
N LYS A 463 27.85 -3.33 2.85
CA LYS A 463 28.82 -3.60 3.92
C LYS A 463 30.26 -3.19 3.54
N ALA A 464 30.57 -3.10 2.26
CA ALA A 464 31.90 -2.70 1.79
C ALA A 464 32.09 -1.17 1.75
N GLN A 465 31.00 -0.40 1.85
CA GLN A 465 31.01 1.07 1.81
C GLN A 465 30.90 1.74 3.20
N ARG A 466 30.73 0.96 4.27
CA ARG A 466 30.82 1.41 5.67
C ARG A 466 32.11 0.87 6.26
#